data_AF-A0A523H287-F1
#
_entry.id   AF-A0A523H287-F1
#
_cell.length_a   1.000
_cell.length_b   1.000
_cell.length_c   1.000
_cell.angle_alpha   90.00
_cell.angle_beta   90.00
_cell.angle_gamma   90.00
#
_symmetry.space_group_name_H-M   'P 1'
#
loop_
_entity.id
_entity.type
_entity.pdbx_description
1 polymer ?
#
loop_
_entity_poly.entity_id
_entity_poly.type
_entity_poly.pdbx_seq_one_letter_code
_entity_poly.pdbx_strand_id
1 'polypeptide(L)'
;MVLLRKIFKWLLVGLASFLIITAIGGRIYQVTSESRDLEKFPAPGKLVDLDGHLMHIHCRDQGSPTVVLELGIGSSSAAWDEIHQQLALVTRVCAYDRAGLGYSEPVAHPSPPMWLSAYTNC
;
A
#
# COMPACT_ATOMS: atom_id res chain seq x y z
N MET A 1 39.29 1.41 -34.81
CA MET A 1 39.00 0.87 -33.46
C MET A 1 38.85 1.91 -32.35
N VAL A 2 39.74 2.92 -32.23
CA VAL A 2 39.66 3.94 -31.15
C VAL A 2 38.41 4.84 -31.24
N LEU A 3 38.03 5.30 -32.44
CA LEU A 3 36.83 6.13 -32.64
C LEU A 3 35.53 5.38 -32.30
N LEU A 4 35.41 4.13 -32.75
CA LEU A 4 34.27 3.27 -32.43
C LEU A 4 34.14 3.02 -30.91
N ARG A 5 35.26 2.80 -30.22
CA ARG A 5 35.30 2.68 -28.75
C ARG A 5 34.87 3.98 -28.04
N LYS A 6 35.23 5.15 -28.56
CA LYS A 6 34.80 6.45 -28.01
C LYS A 6 33.30 6.67 -28.21
N ILE A 7 32.77 6.42 -29.41
CA ILE A 7 31.35 6.56 -29.71
C ILE A 7 30.54 5.62 -28.82
N PHE A 8 30.93 4.34 -28.75
CA PHE A 8 30.26 3.35 -27.91
C PHE A 8 30.26 3.74 -26.42
N LYS A 9 31.38 4.28 -25.91
CA LYS A 9 31.46 4.80 -24.53
C LYS A 9 30.44 5.91 -24.28
N TRP A 10 30.32 6.89 -25.17
CA TRP A 10 29.36 7.98 -25.01
C TRP A 10 27.91 7.53 -25.16
N LEU A 11 27.63 6.56 -26.04
CA LEU A 11 26.30 5.94 -26.14
C LEU A 11 25.90 5.24 -24.84
N LEU A 12 26.81 4.47 -24.22
CA LEU A 12 26.56 3.82 -22.93
C LEU A 12 26.32 4.84 -21.81
N VAL A 13 27.10 5.92 -21.76
CA VAL A 13 26.91 7.01 -20.79
C VAL A 13 25.56 7.68 -20.98
N GLY A 14 25.18 7.99 -22.22
CA GLY A 14 23.88 8.55 -22.55
C GLY A 14 22.73 7.65 -22.10
N LEU A 15 22.79 6.36 -22.44
CA LEU A 15 21.78 5.38 -22.02
C LEU A 15 21.69 5.26 -20.50
N ALA A 16 22.83 5.15 -19.81
CA ALA A 16 22.85 5.07 -18.34
C ALA A 16 22.24 6.33 -17.71
N SER A 17 22.58 7.53 -18.23
CA SER A 17 22.01 8.78 -17.73
C SER A 17 20.50 8.85 -17.92
N PHE A 18 19.98 8.39 -19.06
CA PHE A 18 18.55 8.35 -19.34
C PHE A 18 17.80 7.38 -18.42
N LEU A 19 18.39 6.24 -18.07
CA LEU A 19 17.80 5.29 -17.13
C LEU A 19 17.78 5.84 -15.68
N ILE A 20 18.82 6.57 -15.28
CA ILE A 20 18.89 7.18 -13.94
C ILE A 20 17.85 8.31 -13.81
N ILE A 21 17.89 9.27 -14.75
CA ILE A 21 16.74 9.86 -15.42
C ILE A 21 15.34 9.48 -14.91
N THR A 22 14.83 8.46 -15.60
CA THR A 22 13.49 7.92 -15.45
C THR A 22 13.27 7.25 -14.10
N ALA A 23 14.28 6.59 -13.53
CA ALA A 23 14.16 5.96 -12.21
C ALA A 23 13.93 6.99 -11.10
N ILE A 24 14.68 8.10 -11.10
CA ILE A 24 14.51 9.20 -10.14
C ILE A 24 13.17 9.89 -10.37
N GLY A 25 12.84 10.20 -11.63
CA GLY A 25 11.56 10.80 -11.98
C GLY A 25 10.36 9.96 -11.53
N GLY A 26 10.41 8.64 -11.74
CA GLY A 26 9.39 7.69 -11.32
C GLY A 26 9.25 7.62 -9.79
N ARG A 27 10.36 7.65 -9.05
CA ARG A 27 10.32 7.70 -7.57
C ARG A 27 9.69 8.98 -7.04
N ILE A 28 10.05 10.12 -7.60
CA ILE A 28 9.46 11.41 -7.22
C ILE A 28 7.96 11.42 -7.55
N TYR A 29 7.58 10.92 -8.73
CA TYR A 29 6.19 10.80 -9.12
C TYR A 29 5.38 9.94 -8.14
N GLN A 30 5.90 8.76 -7.77
CA GLN A 30 5.22 7.85 -6.84
C GLN A 30 4.93 8.52 -5.49
N VAL A 31 5.96 9.10 -4.86
CA VAL A 31 5.84 9.70 -3.51
C VAL A 31 4.91 10.91 -3.51
N THR A 32 4.97 11.73 -4.56
CA THR A 32 4.13 12.92 -4.66
C THR A 32 2.69 12.60 -5.07
N SER A 33 2.47 11.60 -5.92
CA SER A 33 1.13 11.16 -6.31
C SER A 33 0.37 10.60 -5.11
N GLU A 34 1.02 9.73 -4.31
CA GLU A 34 0.38 9.12 -3.14
C GLU A 34 -0.14 10.16 -2.15
N SER A 35 0.66 11.19 -1.85
CA SER A 35 0.23 12.28 -0.96
C SER A 35 -0.96 13.05 -1.53
N ARG A 36 -0.95 13.34 -2.84
CA ARG A 36 -2.06 14.04 -3.51
C ARG A 36 -3.33 13.19 -3.58
N ASP A 37 -3.17 11.89 -3.77
CA ASP A 37 -4.28 10.94 -3.81
C ASP A 37 -4.94 10.86 -2.42
N LEU A 38 -4.16 10.81 -1.34
CA LEU A 38 -4.68 10.85 0.04
C LEU A 38 -5.37 12.18 0.39
N GLU A 39 -4.86 13.31 -0.11
CA GLU A 39 -5.52 14.61 0.07
C GLU A 39 -6.87 14.66 -0.68
N LYS A 40 -6.93 14.10 -1.88
CA LYS A 40 -8.14 14.09 -2.71
C LYS A 40 -9.17 13.05 -2.25
N PHE A 41 -8.68 11.93 -1.72
CA PHE A 41 -9.48 10.80 -1.26
C PHE A 41 -9.07 10.46 0.18
N PRO A 42 -9.51 11.25 1.17
CA PRO A 42 -9.16 10.99 2.56
C PRO A 42 -9.72 9.64 3.02
N ALA A 43 -8.96 8.97 3.89
CA ALA A 43 -9.31 7.66 4.42
C ALA A 43 -10.71 7.68 5.07
N PRO A 44 -11.66 6.85 4.62
CA PRO A 44 -12.96 6.76 5.28
C PRO A 44 -12.81 6.04 6.63
N GLY A 45 -13.58 6.40 7.65
CA GLY A 45 -13.45 5.76 8.97
C GLY A 45 -12.35 6.37 9.83
N LYS A 46 -11.49 5.54 10.43
CA LYS A 46 -10.51 5.97 11.45
C LYS A 46 -9.16 5.28 11.28
N LEU A 47 -8.11 5.98 11.69
CA LEU A 47 -6.80 5.39 11.98
C LEU A 47 -6.73 5.09 13.48
N VAL A 48 -6.32 3.87 13.82
CA VAL A 48 -6.17 3.39 15.19
C VAL A 48 -4.72 3.03 15.41
N ASP A 49 -4.12 3.56 16.47
CA ASP A 49 -2.78 3.22 16.89
C ASP A 49 -2.75 1.82 17.52
N LEU A 50 -1.97 0.92 16.92
CA LEU A 50 -1.65 -0.41 17.45
C LEU A 50 -0.14 -0.51 17.62
N ASP A 51 0.34 -0.36 18.85
CA ASP A 51 1.76 -0.47 19.22
C ASP A 51 2.69 0.52 18.46
N GLY A 52 2.22 1.76 18.28
CA GLY A 52 2.96 2.80 17.57
C GLY A 52 2.85 2.72 16.05
N HIS A 53 1.92 1.92 15.53
CA HIS A 53 1.64 1.80 14.10
C HIS A 53 0.18 2.13 13.79
N LEU A 54 -0.05 3.06 12.87
CA LEU A 54 -1.40 3.52 12.53
C LEU A 54 -2.08 2.55 11.55
N MET A 55 -3.17 1.96 12.00
CA MET A 55 -3.95 0.98 11.25
C MET A 55 -5.32 1.54 10.87
N HIS A 56 -5.66 1.43 9.59
CA HIS A 56 -6.94 1.90 9.08
C HIS A 56 -8.06 0.89 9.33
N ILE A 57 -9.18 1.40 9.84
CA ILE A 57 -10.42 0.66 10.00
C ILE A 57 -11.63 1.54 9.71
N HIS A 58 -12.56 0.99 8.94
CA HIS A 58 -13.81 1.65 8.59
C HIS A 58 -14.99 0.77 9.03
N CYS A 59 -15.63 1.17 10.13
CA CYS A 59 -16.83 0.51 10.65
C CYS A 59 -18.09 1.28 10.28
N ARG A 60 -19.14 0.55 9.92
CA ARG A 60 -20.50 1.07 9.69
C ARG A 60 -21.49 0.39 10.63
N ASP A 61 -22.51 1.16 10.99
CA ASP A 61 -23.64 0.79 11.85
C ASP A 61 -23.29 0.30 13.27
N GLN A 62 -24.35 0.09 14.06
CA GLN A 62 -24.29 -0.41 15.42
C GLN A 62 -25.25 -1.61 15.49
N GLY A 63 -24.73 -2.80 15.81
CA GLY A 63 -25.47 -4.05 15.70
C GLY A 63 -24.64 -5.27 16.11
N SER A 64 -25.29 -6.44 16.13
CA SER A 64 -24.68 -7.71 16.50
C SER A 64 -25.21 -8.84 15.60
N PRO A 65 -24.34 -9.76 15.12
CA PRO A 65 -22.90 -9.86 15.41
C PRO A 65 -22.07 -8.86 14.61
N THR A 66 -20.92 -8.44 15.14
CA THR A 66 -19.96 -7.65 14.36
C THR A 66 -19.25 -8.53 13.34
N VAL A 67 -19.28 -8.13 12.07
CA VAL A 67 -18.52 -8.78 10.98
C VAL A 67 -17.27 -7.96 10.69
N VAL A 68 -16.11 -8.61 10.60
CA VAL A 68 -14.84 -7.98 10.23
C VAL A 68 -14.40 -8.50 8.87
N LEU A 69 -14.19 -7.59 7.93
CA LEU A 69 -13.79 -7.85 6.55
C LEU A 69 -12.29 -7.57 6.42
N GLU A 70 -11.55 -8.62 6.09
CA GLU A 70 -10.13 -8.56 5.70
C GLU A 70 -10.01 -8.98 4.24
N LEU A 71 -9.09 -8.38 3.50
CA LEU A 71 -8.74 -8.84 2.16
C LEU A 71 -7.47 -9.68 2.10
N GLY A 72 -7.43 -10.53 1.09
CA GLY A 72 -6.27 -11.36 0.76
C GLY A 72 -5.07 -10.57 0.25
N ILE A 73 -4.13 -11.28 -0.38
CA ILE A 73 -2.80 -10.77 -0.74
C ILE A 73 -2.85 -9.47 -1.55
N GLY A 74 -2.10 -8.45 -1.11
CA GLY A 74 -1.87 -7.20 -1.86
C GLY A 74 -3.09 -6.30 -2.07
N SER A 75 -4.17 -6.49 -1.31
CA SER A 75 -5.41 -5.71 -1.45
C SER A 75 -5.78 -4.97 -0.16
N SER A 76 -6.73 -4.04 -0.23
CA SER A 76 -7.18 -3.16 0.86
C SER A 76 -8.69 -3.16 0.97
N SER A 77 -9.21 -2.76 2.14
CA SER A 77 -10.62 -2.59 2.50
C SER A 77 -11.50 -1.95 1.42
N ALA A 78 -10.92 -1.11 0.56
CA ALA A 78 -11.59 -0.53 -0.60
C ALA A 78 -12.21 -1.58 -1.54
N ALA A 79 -11.62 -2.78 -1.68
CA ALA A 79 -12.21 -3.82 -2.55
C ALA A 79 -13.48 -4.46 -1.96
N TRP A 80 -13.80 -4.18 -0.69
CA TRP A 80 -15.04 -4.61 -0.05
C TRP A 80 -16.16 -3.58 -0.14
N ASP A 81 -16.00 -2.41 -0.79
CA ASP A 81 -16.96 -1.30 -0.67
C ASP A 81 -18.43 -1.69 -0.87
N GLU A 82 -18.74 -2.46 -1.93
CA GLU A 82 -20.11 -2.93 -2.20
C GLU A 82 -20.63 -3.85 -1.09
N ILE A 83 -19.84 -4.82 -0.65
CA ILE A 83 -20.23 -5.76 0.42
C ILE A 83 -20.32 -5.05 1.76
N HIS A 84 -19.44 -4.09 2.01
CA HIS A 84 -19.44 -3.26 3.20
C HIS A 84 -20.71 -2.40 3.26
N GLN A 85 -21.18 -1.86 2.13
CA GLN A 85 -22.45 -1.14 2.00
C GLN A 85 -23.66 -2.05 2.27
N GLN A 86 -23.69 -3.26 1.72
CA GLN A 86 -24.83 -4.15 1.88
C GLN A 86 -24.92 -4.75 3.29
N LEU A 87 -23.79 -5.14 3.88
CA LEU A 87 -23.76 -5.70 5.24
C LEU A 87 -24.11 -4.69 6.32
N ALA A 88 -23.77 -3.42 6.11
CA ALA A 88 -24.11 -2.29 6.97
C ALA A 88 -25.63 -2.19 7.23
N LEU A 89 -26.46 -2.56 6.24
CA LEU A 89 -27.92 -2.55 6.38
C LEU A 89 -28.48 -3.57 7.38
N VAL A 90 -27.72 -4.63 7.69
CA VAL A 90 -28.20 -5.77 8.49
C VAL A 90 -27.45 -5.98 9.80
N THR A 91 -26.19 -5.55 9.87
CA THR A 91 -25.38 -5.67 11.09
C THR A 91 -24.21 -4.69 11.12
N ARG A 92 -23.52 -4.61 12.26
CA ARG A 92 -22.26 -3.89 12.35
C ARG A 92 -21.19 -4.58 11.51
N VAL A 93 -20.57 -3.85 10.60
CA VAL A 93 -19.51 -4.37 9.74
C VAL A 93 -18.33 -3.41 9.69
N CYS A 94 -17.13 -3.95 9.86
CA CYS A 94 -15.86 -3.23 9.80
C CYS A 94 -14.98 -3.81 8.71
N ALA A 95 -14.42 -2.96 7.85
CA ALA A 95 -13.33 -3.34 6.95
C ALA A 95 -12.03 -2.69 7.43
N TYR A 96 -10.91 -3.41 7.40
CA TYR A 96 -9.62 -2.89 7.85
C TYR A 96 -8.51 -3.18 6.84
N ASP A 97 -7.49 -2.33 6.85
CA ASP A 97 -6.30 -2.51 6.01
C ASP A 97 -5.16 -3.08 6.82
N ARG A 98 -4.51 -4.14 6.31
CA ARG A 98 -3.28 -4.64 6.93
C ARG A 98 -2.16 -3.59 6.83
N ALA A 99 -1.18 -3.70 7.72
CA ALA A 99 -0.01 -2.84 7.76
C ALA A 99 0.65 -2.72 6.36
N GLY A 100 0.92 -1.48 5.94
CA GLY A 100 1.50 -1.18 4.63
C GLY A 100 0.57 -1.34 3.43
N LEU A 101 -0.75 -1.51 3.62
CA LEU A 101 -1.75 -1.56 2.55
C LEU A 101 -2.80 -0.46 2.74
N GLY A 102 -3.41 -0.03 1.63
CA GLY A 102 -4.51 0.92 1.63
C GLY A 102 -4.17 2.22 2.35
N TYR A 103 -4.97 2.56 3.37
CA TYR A 103 -4.79 3.74 4.19
C TYR A 103 -4.03 3.48 5.50
N SER A 104 -3.61 2.25 5.79
CA SER A 104 -2.73 1.95 6.93
C SER A 104 -1.33 2.50 6.69
N GLU A 105 -0.63 2.81 7.77
CA GLU A 105 0.73 3.37 7.71
C GLU A 105 1.68 2.44 6.93
N PRO A 106 2.57 3.00 6.08
CA PRO A 106 3.58 2.22 5.38
C PRO A 106 4.49 1.45 6.34
N VAL A 107 4.83 0.20 5.98
CA VAL A 107 5.84 -0.58 6.72
C VAL A 107 7.22 -0.30 6.16
N ALA A 108 8.18 0.02 7.04
CA ALA A 108 9.57 0.29 6.65
C ALA A 108 10.25 -0.94 6.01
N HIS A 109 9.82 -2.14 6.41
CA HIS A 109 10.30 -3.41 5.89
C HIS A 109 9.11 -4.29 5.51
N PRO A 110 9.15 -4.99 4.37
CA PRO A 110 8.16 -6.01 4.08
C PRO A 110 8.17 -7.01 5.23
N SER A 111 7.01 -7.20 5.88
CA SER A 111 6.87 -8.27 6.86
C SER A 111 7.31 -9.58 6.20
N PRO A 112 8.13 -10.42 6.87
CA PRO A 112 8.45 -11.72 6.33
C PRO A 112 7.15 -12.46 6.02
N PRO A 113 7.12 -13.29 4.96
CA PRO A 113 5.95 -14.09 4.63
C PRO A 113 5.37 -14.75 5.88
N MET A 114 4.05 -14.83 5.99
CA MET A 114 3.36 -15.35 7.18
C MET A 114 3.82 -16.78 7.57
N TRP A 115 4.27 -17.58 6.60
CA TRP A 115 4.88 -18.90 6.83
C TRP A 115 6.30 -18.86 7.40
N LEU A 116 6.95 -17.71 7.54
CA LEU A 116 8.24 -17.60 8.25
C LEU A 116 8.02 -17.28 9.73
N SER A 117 7.02 -16.46 10.09
CA SER A 117 6.74 -16.13 11.50
C SER A 117 6.01 -17.24 12.24
N ALA A 118 5.21 -18.05 11.55
CA ALA A 118 4.49 -19.19 12.14
C ALA A 118 5.43 -20.33 12.60
N TYR A 119 6.68 -20.39 12.13
CA TYR A 119 7.65 -21.44 12.49
C TYR A 119 8.72 -20.99 13.48
N THR A 120 8.87 -19.69 13.72
CA THR A 120 9.84 -19.17 14.71
C THR A 120 9.34 -19.19 16.15
N ASN A 121 8.08 -19.58 16.37
CA ASN A 121 7.46 -19.71 17.70
C ASN A 121 7.04 -21.16 18.02
N CYS A 122 7.66 -22.16 17.37
CA CYS A 122 7.60 -23.57 17.77
C CYS A 122 8.93 -24.01 18.38
#